data_AF-A0A379VVC9-F1
#
_entry.id   AF-A0A379VVC9-F1
#
_cell.length_a   1.000
_cell.length_b   1.000
_cell.length_c   1.000
_cell.angle_alpha   90.00
_cell.angle_beta   90.00
_cell.angle_gamma   90.00
#
_symmetry.space_group_name_H-M   'P 1'
#
loop_
_entity.id
_entity.type
_entity.pdbx_description
1 polymer ?
#
loop_
_entity_poly.entity_id
_entity_poly.type
_entity_poly.pdbx_seq_one_letter_code
_entity_poly.pdbx_strand_id
1 'polypeptide(L)'
;MANNKHPGRIKSALLNWLGVPVSLTNGEFWREWFGTSSSGKVVTADKIIRLSAVWACVRLLSESVSTLPLKIYERQADGSPKTGF
;
A
#
# COMPACT_ATOMS: atom_id res chain seq x y z
N MET A 1 14.55 37.19 16.83
CA MET A 1 15.82 36.47 17.04
C MET A 1 15.49 35.11 17.65
N ALA A 2 15.55 34.04 16.86
CA ALA A 2 15.31 32.67 17.34
C ALA A 2 16.37 31.73 16.74
N ASN A 3 17.24 31.25 17.61
CA ASN A 3 18.27 30.24 17.36
C ASN A 3 17.77 28.93 17.96
N ASN A 4 17.61 27.88 17.15
CA ASN A 4 17.70 26.51 17.64
C ASN A 4 17.86 25.49 16.49
N LYS A 5 19.14 25.21 16.20
CA LYS A 5 19.74 23.94 15.74
C LYS A 5 18.85 23.02 14.87
N HIS A 6 19.17 23.01 13.58
CA HIS A 6 18.86 21.94 12.62
C HIS A 6 19.11 20.55 13.26
N PRO A 7 18.10 19.68 13.38
CA PRO A 7 18.34 18.29 13.78
C PRO A 7 19.15 17.63 12.67
N GLY A 8 20.43 17.37 12.96
CA GLY A 8 21.42 16.90 12.00
C GLY A 8 21.02 15.58 11.34
N ARG A 9 21.45 15.43 10.08
CA ARG A 9 21.28 14.31 9.12
C ARG A 9 21.49 12.90 9.70
N ILE A 10 22.12 12.81 10.87
CA ILE A 10 22.40 11.57 11.59
C ILE A 10 21.13 11.07 12.30
N LYS A 11 20.28 11.97 12.81
CA LYS A 11 18.99 11.60 13.42
C LYS A 11 17.99 11.10 12.37
N SER A 12 18.01 11.64 11.15
CA SER A 12 17.16 11.17 10.04
C SER A 12 17.58 9.82 9.49
N ALA A 13 18.89 9.52 9.46
CA ALA A 13 19.39 8.20 9.07
C ALA A 13 19.06 7.13 10.12
N LEU A 14 19.16 7.48 11.41
CA LEU A 14 18.76 6.57 12.50
C LEU A 14 17.25 6.30 12.50
N LEU A 15 16.42 7.32 12.24
CA LEU A 15 14.96 7.17 12.12
C LEU A 15 14.56 6.30 10.91
N ASN A 16 15.30 6.40 9.80
CA ASN A 16 15.11 5.55 8.63
C ASN A 16 15.52 4.09 8.91
N TRP A 17 16.61 3.87 9.66
CA TRP A 17 17.07 2.53 10.06
C TRP A 17 16.17 1.87 11.12
N LEU A 18 15.61 2.66 12.05
CA LEU A 18 14.63 2.22 13.07
C LEU A 18 13.21 1.98 12.52
N GLY A 19 13.00 2.11 11.20
CA GLY A 19 11.76 1.69 10.55
C GLY A 19 10.53 2.52 10.88
N VAL A 20 10.69 3.80 11.24
CA VAL A 20 9.58 4.74 11.47
C VAL A 20 9.30 5.47 10.15
N PRO A 21 8.03 5.49 9.71
CA PRO A 21 7.56 4.73 8.55
C PRO A 21 8.10 5.30 7.23
N VAL A 22 8.60 4.40 6.36
CA VAL A 22 8.35 4.56 4.92
C VAL A 22 6.85 4.68 4.78
N SER A 23 6.40 5.91 4.60
CA SER A 23 4.99 6.22 4.65
C SER A 23 4.32 5.39 3.55
N LEU A 24 3.41 4.51 3.96
CA LEU A 24 2.58 3.67 3.08
C LEU A 24 1.27 4.41 2.74
N THR A 25 1.05 5.56 3.39
CA THR A 25 -0.13 6.41 3.34
C THR A 25 0.01 7.60 2.38
N ASN A 26 1.22 7.93 1.93
CA ASN A 26 1.44 8.91 0.86
C ASN A 26 1.38 8.21 -0.50
N GLY A 27 0.48 8.69 -1.37
CA GLY A 27 0.39 8.24 -2.77
C GLY A 27 1.67 8.45 -3.57
N GLU A 28 2.61 9.26 -3.06
CA GLU A 28 3.99 9.40 -3.55
C GLU A 28 4.76 8.08 -3.53
N PHE A 29 4.73 7.32 -2.42
CA PHE A 29 5.42 6.04 -2.30
C PHE A 29 4.86 5.03 -3.32
N TRP A 30 3.53 4.96 -3.45
CA TRP A 30 2.89 4.09 -4.44
C TRP A 30 3.21 4.54 -5.86
N ARG A 31 3.23 5.84 -6.16
CA ARG A 31 3.54 6.34 -7.50
C ARG A 31 5.00 6.09 -7.88
N GLU A 32 5.90 6.24 -6.92
CA GLU A 32 7.32 5.98 -7.12
C GLU A 32 7.57 4.47 -7.24
N TRP A 33 6.91 3.63 -6.44
CA TRP A 33 6.95 2.16 -6.55
C TRP A 33 6.34 1.62 -7.86
N PHE A 34 5.18 2.13 -8.28
CA PHE A 34 4.54 1.76 -9.54
C PHE A 34 5.30 2.31 -10.76
N GLY A 35 6.08 3.38 -10.61
CA GLY A 35 6.83 4.04 -11.70
C GLY A 35 8.31 3.65 -11.79
N THR A 36 8.95 3.26 -10.69
CA THR A 36 10.38 2.96 -10.62
C THR A 36 10.62 1.45 -10.54
N SER A 37 10.71 0.81 -11.70
CA SER A 37 11.35 -0.49 -11.75
C SER A 37 12.85 -0.28 -11.65
N SER A 38 13.50 -0.79 -10.60
CA SER A 38 14.96 -0.73 -10.41
C SER A 38 15.74 -1.27 -11.62
N SER A 39 15.10 -2.05 -12.50
CA SER A 39 15.67 -2.62 -13.72
C SER A 39 15.42 -1.78 -14.99
N GLY A 40 14.78 -0.60 -14.91
CA GLY A 40 14.53 0.27 -16.06
C GLY A 40 13.49 -0.24 -17.06
N LYS A 41 12.79 -1.35 -16.75
CA LYS A 41 11.75 -1.93 -17.61
C LYS A 41 10.38 -1.58 -17.06
N VAL A 42 9.52 -1.00 -17.90
CA VAL A 42 8.11 -0.74 -17.56
C VAL A 42 7.40 -2.08 -17.35
N VAL A 43 7.17 -2.39 -16.09
CA VAL A 43 6.51 -3.62 -15.65
C VAL A 43 5.01 -3.36 -15.59
N THR A 44 4.29 -3.85 -16.60
CA THR A 44 2.83 -3.73 -16.71
C THR A 44 2.16 -4.99 -16.14
N ALA A 45 0.95 -4.88 -15.62
CA ALA A 45 0.18 -6.00 -15.09
C ALA A 45 0.07 -7.17 -16.11
N ASP A 46 -0.18 -6.88 -17.39
CA ASP A 46 -0.25 -7.89 -18.47
C ASP A 46 1.04 -8.66 -18.69
N LYS A 47 2.19 -8.07 -18.36
CA LYS A 47 3.50 -8.72 -18.50
C LYS A 47 3.79 -9.60 -17.30
N ILE A 48 3.44 -9.13 -16.10
CA ILE A 48 3.67 -9.84 -14.84
C ILE A 48 2.83 -11.12 -14.78
N ILE A 49 1.57 -11.06 -15.20
CA ILE A 49 0.65 -12.21 -15.04
C ILE A 49 1.07 -13.44 -15.88
N ARG A 50 1.94 -13.24 -16.89
CA ARG A 50 2.54 -14.32 -17.68
C ARG A 50 3.61 -15.09 -16.91
N LEU A 51 4.11 -14.57 -15.78
CA LEU A 51 5.07 -15.26 -14.92
C LEU A 51 4.31 -16.23 -13.99
N SER A 52 4.71 -17.50 -14.00
CA SER A 52 4.06 -18.55 -13.19
C SER A 52 4.07 -18.25 -11.69
N ALA A 53 5.17 -17.70 -11.18
CA ALA A 53 5.29 -17.30 -9.77
C ALA A 53 4.24 -16.25 -9.37
N VAL A 54 4.00 -15.25 -10.23
CA VAL A 54 3.03 -14.21 -9.91
C VAL A 54 1.61 -14.70 -10.08
N TRP A 55 1.34 -15.50 -11.12
CA TRP A 55 0.02 -16.09 -11.31
C TRP A 55 -0.40 -16.94 -10.10
N ALA A 56 0.52 -17.76 -9.56
CA ALA A 56 0.28 -18.55 -8.36
C ALA A 56 -0.04 -17.67 -7.13
N CYS A 57 0.77 -16.63 -6.87
CA CYS A 57 0.53 -15.73 -5.74
C CYS A 57 -0.80 -14.97 -5.86
N VAL A 58 -1.10 -14.44 -7.05
CA VAL A 58 -2.37 -13.73 -7.30
C VAL A 58 -3.55 -14.67 -7.10
N ARG A 59 -3.48 -15.90 -7.63
CA ARG A 59 -4.54 -16.90 -7.45
C ARG A 59 -4.81 -17.19 -5.98
N LEU A 60 -3.75 -17.39 -5.18
CA LEU A 60 -3.86 -17.64 -3.73
C LEU A 60 -4.53 -16.47 -2.99
N LEU A 61 -4.12 -15.24 -3.30
CA LEU A 61 -4.71 -14.04 -2.70
C LEU A 61 -6.17 -13.87 -3.13
N SER A 62 -6.48 -14.07 -4.40
CA SER A 62 -7.85 -13.98 -4.92
C SER A 62 -8.77 -15.03 -4.30
N GLU A 63 -8.29 -16.25 -4.12
CA GLU A 63 -9.04 -17.32 -3.45
C GLU A 63 -9.31 -16.95 -1.98
N SER A 64 -8.28 -16.44 -1.28
CA SER A 64 -8.45 -15.94 0.08
C SER A 64 -9.54 -14.87 0.12
N VAL A 65 -9.41 -13.79 -0.67
CA VAL A 65 -10.39 -12.70 -0.72
C VAL A 65 -11.80 -13.18 -1.08
N SER A 66 -11.93 -14.16 -1.98
CA SER A 66 -13.23 -14.70 -2.39
C SER A 66 -13.95 -15.48 -1.28
N THR A 67 -13.23 -16.01 -0.29
CA THR A 67 -13.81 -16.78 0.82
C THR A 67 -14.21 -15.91 2.01
N LEU A 68 -13.82 -14.62 2.02
CA LEU A 68 -14.16 -13.74 3.13
C LEU A 68 -15.65 -13.34 3.05
N PRO A 69 -16.43 -13.49 4.15
CA PRO A 69 -17.79 -12.98 4.20
C PRO A 69 -17.76 -11.45 4.16
N LEU A 70 -18.24 -10.87 3.07
CA LEU A 70 -18.38 -9.43 2.91
C LEU A 70 -19.69 -9.00 3.57
N LYS A 71 -19.59 -8.33 4.72
CA LYS A 71 -20.76 -7.76 5.41
C LYS A 71 -21.05 -6.37 4.83
N ILE A 72 -22.13 -6.23 4.09
CA ILE A 72 -22.53 -4.96 3.48
C ILE A 72 -23.42 -4.19 4.47
N TYR A 73 -23.11 -2.91 4.66
CA TYR A 73 -23.92 -2.00 5.47
C TYR A 73 -24.61 -0.99 4.55
N GLU A 74 -25.93 -1.00 4.54
CA GLU A 74 -26.73 0.02 3.87
C GLU A 74 -26.99 1.16 4.86
N ARG A 75 -26.66 2.39 4.45
CA ARG A 75 -26.99 3.58 5.23
C ARG A 75 -28.42 3.95 4.93
N GLN A 76 -29.29 3.87 5.93
CA GLN A 76 -30.66 4.33 5.82
C GLN A 76 -30.78 5.85 5.91
N ALA A 77 -31.93 6.37 5.47
CA ALA A 77 -32.28 7.79 5.59
C ALA A 77 -32.31 8.30 7.05
N ASP A 78 -32.46 7.40 8.04
CA ASP A 78 -32.42 7.71 9.47
C ASP A 78 -31.00 7.72 10.07
N GLY A 79 -29.96 7.48 9.25
CA GLY A 79 -28.57 7.44 9.69
C GLY A 79 -28.14 6.14 10.38
N SER A 80 -29.05 5.20 10.63
CA SER A 80 -28.73 3.90 11.22
C SER A 80 -28.22 2.90 10.16
N PRO A 81 -27.16 2.13 10.47
CA PRO A 81 -26.65 1.12 9.55
C PRO A 81 -27.56 -0.12 9.56
N LYS A 82 -28.16 -0.45 8.41
CA LYS A 82 -28.81 -1.75 8.20
C LYS A 82 -27.79 -2.74 7.63
N THR A 83 -27.65 -3.89 8.28
CA THR A 83 -26.82 -4.98 7.79
C THR A 83 -27.57 -5.73 6.69
N GLY A 84 -27.11 -5.61 5.45
CA GLY A 84 -27.63 -6.36 4.31
C GLY A 84 -26.61 -7.40 3.89
N PHE A 85 -26.70 -8.61 4.46
CA PHE A 85 -25.78 -9.76 4.28
C PHE A 85 -24.29 -9.48 4.56
#